data_AF-A0A957X1Q5-F1
#
_entry.id   AF-A0A957X1Q5-F1
#
_cell.length_a   1.000
_cell.length_b   1.000
_cell.length_c   1.000
_cell.angle_alpha   90.00
_cell.angle_beta   90.00
_cell.angle_gamma   90.00
#
_symmetry.space_group_name_H-M   'P 1'
#
loop_
_entity.id
_entity.type
_entity.pdbx_description
1 polymer ?
#
loop_
_entity_poly.entity_id
_entity_poly.type
_entity_poly.pdbx_seq_one_letter_code
_entity_poly.pdbx_strand_id
1 'polypeptide(L)'
;LADGFFDLWQQWPQRLCPHLHLPLQAGTDKQLRQMARRCTTASFRRLVAEARAAIPDLVVTTDLIAMFPGESDTDFAAGLEFVEELRFAHAHIFPFSARTGTAAARFGEQVPTAIKKARAQQLRTVVEQTSQAERSRFLQEVRPVLWEGEGQPLTDGPGRLWRGLTDNYLRVMAIAEDVDLHNQITPLRLTQIEGDVIAGQF
;
A
#
# COMPACT_ATOMS: atom_id res chain seq x y z
N LEU A 1 20.72 0.04 -0.38
CA LEU A 1 20.64 0.14 1.09
C LEU A 1 22.02 -0.19 1.65
N ALA A 2 22.29 0.07 2.92
CA ALA A 2 23.51 -0.48 3.53
C ALA A 2 23.40 -2.02 3.53
N ASP A 3 24.54 -2.69 3.41
CA ASP A 3 24.59 -4.16 3.51
C ASP A 3 24.03 -4.60 4.86
N GLY A 4 23.27 -5.70 4.87
CA GLY A 4 22.61 -6.23 6.07
C GLY A 4 21.40 -5.43 6.57
N PHE A 5 20.90 -4.43 5.83
CA PHE A 5 19.73 -3.65 6.26
C PHE A 5 18.50 -4.53 6.58
N PHE A 6 18.22 -5.55 5.78
CA PHE A 6 17.06 -6.41 6.01
C PHE A 6 17.25 -7.40 7.17
N ASP A 7 18.49 -7.66 7.60
CA ASP A 7 18.78 -8.52 8.74
C ASP A 7 18.22 -7.95 10.05
N LEU A 8 17.92 -6.64 10.07
CA LEU A 8 17.31 -5.97 11.21
C LEU A 8 15.99 -6.63 11.63
N TRP A 9 15.19 -7.17 10.69
CA TRP A 9 13.94 -7.88 11.02
C TRP A 9 14.18 -9.20 11.75
N GLN A 10 15.31 -9.86 11.48
CA GLN A 10 15.70 -11.08 12.19
C GLN A 10 16.33 -10.76 13.55
N GLN A 11 17.09 -9.66 13.63
CA GLN A 11 17.75 -9.23 14.86
C GLN A 11 16.77 -8.64 15.87
N TRP A 12 15.72 -7.95 15.40
CA TRP A 12 14.75 -7.23 16.23
C TRP A 12 13.28 -7.52 15.84
N PRO A 13 12.85 -8.80 15.84
CA PRO A 13 11.55 -9.21 15.28
C PRO A 13 10.33 -8.62 16.01
N GLN A 14 10.50 -8.17 17.26
CA GLN A 14 9.42 -7.52 18.03
C GLN A 14 9.37 -5.99 17.88
N ARG A 15 10.37 -5.39 17.22
CA ARG A 15 10.49 -3.92 17.09
C ARG A 15 10.23 -3.43 15.67
N LEU A 16 10.20 -4.33 14.70
CA LEU A 16 10.03 -4.01 13.30
C LEU A 16 8.84 -4.78 12.73
N CYS A 17 7.82 -4.03 12.34
CA CYS A 17 6.65 -4.54 11.64
C CYS A 17 7.05 -5.09 10.26
N PRO A 18 6.47 -6.21 9.78
CA PRO A 18 6.64 -6.70 8.41
C PRO A 18 5.89 -5.82 7.39
N HIS A 19 6.22 -4.53 7.37
CA HIS A 19 5.66 -3.52 6.50
C HIS A 19 6.76 -2.57 6.01
N LEU A 20 6.76 -2.28 4.71
CA LEU A 20 7.62 -1.24 4.13
C LEU A 20 6.79 -0.30 3.27
N HIS A 21 6.89 1.00 3.56
CA HIS A 21 6.39 2.04 2.67
C HIS A 21 7.52 2.54 1.77
N LEU A 22 7.46 2.20 0.48
CA LEU A 22 8.51 2.49 -0.50
C LEU A 22 7.96 3.43 -1.58
N PRO A 23 8.25 4.75 -1.52
CA PRO A 23 7.64 5.72 -2.44
C PRO A 23 8.24 5.63 -3.86
N LEU A 24 7.60 4.84 -4.73
CA LEU A 24 7.99 4.65 -6.14
C LEU A 24 7.74 5.90 -6.99
N GLN A 25 6.61 6.57 -6.77
CA GLN A 25 6.09 7.70 -7.55
C GLN A 25 5.65 7.38 -8.98
N ALA A 26 6.48 6.72 -9.79
CA ALA A 26 6.17 6.45 -11.20
C ALA A 26 6.71 5.10 -11.67
N GLY A 27 6.04 4.51 -12.66
CA GLY A 27 6.30 3.14 -13.10
C GLY A 27 7.36 2.98 -14.21
N THR A 28 8.01 4.06 -14.66
CA THR A 28 8.97 4.01 -15.78
C THR A 28 10.28 4.73 -15.47
N ASP A 29 11.39 4.25 -16.04
CA ASP A 29 12.72 4.88 -15.89
C ASP A 29 12.77 6.30 -16.47
N LYS A 30 11.97 6.59 -17.49
CA LYS A 30 11.82 7.93 -18.06
C LYS A 30 11.24 8.88 -17.01
N GLN A 31 10.10 8.52 -16.41
CA GLN A 31 9.42 9.36 -15.42
C GLN A 31 10.22 9.44 -14.11
N LEU A 32 10.78 8.33 -13.63
CA LEU A 32 11.64 8.32 -12.44
C LEU A 32 12.79 9.32 -12.58
N ARG A 33 13.48 9.35 -13.74
CA ARG A 33 14.52 10.35 -14.03
C ARG A 33 13.98 11.78 -14.08
N GLN A 34 12.83 12.01 -14.72
CA GLN A 34 12.20 13.34 -14.76
C GLN A 34 11.81 13.84 -13.36
N MET A 35 11.49 12.93 -12.45
CA MET A 35 11.20 13.19 -11.04
C MET A 35 12.46 13.22 -10.16
N ALA A 36 13.65 13.22 -10.76
CA ALA A 36 14.95 13.20 -10.08
C ALA A 36 15.14 12.03 -9.09
N ARG A 37 14.47 10.90 -9.34
CA ARG A 37 14.68 9.67 -8.58
C ARG A 37 16.02 9.04 -8.99
N ARG A 38 16.76 8.56 -8.00
CA ARG A 38 18.05 7.85 -8.18
C ARG A 38 17.89 6.37 -8.50
N CYS A 39 16.67 5.85 -8.42
CA CYS A 39 16.35 4.46 -8.74
C CYS A 39 15.88 4.32 -10.19
N THR A 40 16.05 3.11 -10.71
CA THR A 40 15.37 2.58 -11.90
C THR A 40 14.33 1.55 -11.47
N THR A 41 13.38 1.25 -12.36
CA THR A 41 12.43 0.13 -12.24
C THR A 41 13.15 -1.18 -11.91
N ALA A 42 14.26 -1.48 -12.59
CA ALA A 42 15.09 -2.66 -12.31
C ALA A 42 15.66 -2.66 -10.88
N SER A 43 16.22 -1.53 -10.42
CA SER A 43 16.75 -1.42 -9.06
C SER A 43 15.65 -1.51 -7.99
N PHE A 44 14.46 -0.99 -8.27
CA PHE A 44 13.31 -1.02 -7.36
C PHE A 44 12.70 -2.42 -7.28
N ARG A 45 12.57 -3.11 -8.42
CA ARG A 45 12.16 -4.52 -8.49
C ARG A 45 13.06 -5.40 -7.63
N ARG A 46 14.37 -5.24 -7.79
CA ARG A 46 15.36 -5.97 -6.98
C ARG A 46 15.19 -5.66 -5.49
N LEU A 47 15.04 -4.39 -5.13
CA LEU A 47 14.82 -3.97 -3.74
C LEU A 47 13.58 -4.66 -3.12
N VAL A 48 12.45 -4.65 -3.83
CA VAL A 48 11.20 -5.29 -3.35
C VAL A 48 11.36 -6.81 -3.25
N ALA A 49 12.02 -7.43 -4.22
CA ALA A 49 12.28 -8.87 -4.20
C ALA A 49 13.18 -9.28 -3.02
N GLU A 50 14.28 -8.56 -2.79
CA GLU A 50 15.18 -8.77 -1.65
C GLU A 50 14.44 -8.57 -0.31
N ALA A 51 13.62 -7.52 -0.20
CA ALA A 51 12.83 -7.26 1.00
C ALA A 51 11.83 -8.39 1.30
N ARG A 52 11.07 -8.84 0.29
CA ARG A 52 10.09 -9.93 0.44
C ARG A 52 10.76 -11.28 0.77
N ALA A 53 11.98 -11.51 0.29
CA ALA A 53 12.74 -12.71 0.61
C ALA A 53 13.27 -12.69 2.06
N ALA A 54 13.66 -11.52 2.56
CA ALA A 54 14.27 -11.37 3.88
C ALA A 54 13.25 -11.17 5.02
N ILE A 55 12.09 -10.58 4.72
CA ILE A 55 11.06 -10.23 5.70
C ILE A 55 9.82 -11.10 5.44
N PRO A 56 9.57 -12.14 6.26
CA PRO A 56 8.34 -12.93 6.17
C PRO A 56 7.11 -12.04 6.29
N ASP A 57 6.05 -12.40 5.58
CA ASP A 57 4.75 -11.71 5.61
C ASP A 57 4.78 -10.23 5.22
N LEU A 58 5.86 -9.79 4.56
CA LEU A 58 6.03 -8.41 4.17
C LEU A 58 4.88 -7.90 3.32
N VAL A 59 4.29 -6.80 3.79
CA VAL A 59 3.38 -5.96 3.05
C VAL A 59 4.12 -4.72 2.56
N VAL A 60 3.99 -4.41 1.27
CA VAL A 60 4.60 -3.22 0.67
C VAL A 60 3.52 -2.23 0.26
N THR A 61 3.68 -0.97 0.66
CA THR A 61 2.82 0.14 0.21
C THR A 61 3.66 1.22 -0.46
N THR A 62 3.03 2.07 -1.27
CA THR A 62 3.73 3.11 -2.03
C THR A 62 2.90 4.37 -2.20
N ASP A 63 3.53 5.43 -2.67
CA ASP A 63 2.87 6.59 -3.26
C ASP A 63 3.14 6.62 -4.77
N LEU A 64 2.12 6.99 -5.55
CA LEU A 64 2.18 7.13 -7.01
C LEU A 64 1.65 8.50 -7.41
N ILE A 65 2.33 9.14 -8.36
CA ILE A 65 1.89 10.37 -9.01
C ILE A 65 1.44 9.98 -10.41
N ALA A 66 0.13 10.01 -10.63
CA ALA A 66 -0.44 9.76 -11.95
C ALA A 66 -0.30 11.00 -12.82
N MET A 67 -0.18 10.79 -14.14
CA MET A 67 -0.34 11.84 -15.15
C MET A 67 0.76 12.89 -15.14
N PHE A 68 2.00 12.45 -14.93
CA PHE A 68 3.16 13.34 -15.05
C PHE A 68 3.25 13.92 -16.48
N PRO A 69 3.63 15.21 -16.65
CA PRO A 69 3.75 15.82 -17.97
C PRO A 69 4.63 15.03 -18.95
N GLY A 70 4.18 14.87 -20.19
CA GLY A 70 4.91 14.15 -21.25
C GLY A 70 4.82 12.61 -21.18
N GLU A 71 3.89 12.05 -20.42
CA GLU A 71 3.57 10.62 -20.36
C GLU A 71 2.79 10.15 -21.61
N SER A 72 3.44 9.36 -22.46
CA SER A 72 2.78 8.72 -23.62
C SER A 72 1.88 7.55 -23.20
N ASP A 73 1.08 7.03 -24.13
CA ASP A 73 0.29 5.81 -23.89
C ASP A 73 1.19 4.59 -23.59
N THR A 74 2.35 4.49 -24.24
CA THR A 74 3.33 3.42 -24.00
C THR A 74 3.99 3.54 -22.63
N ASP A 75 4.29 4.77 -22.19
CA ASP A 75 4.84 5.01 -20.84
C ASP A 75 3.83 4.59 -19.78
N PHE A 76 2.56 4.97 -19.98
CA PHE A 76 1.49 4.62 -19.05
C PHE A 76 1.25 3.11 -18.96
N ALA A 77 1.20 2.41 -20.11
CA ALA A 77 1.02 0.97 -20.14
C ALA A 77 2.17 0.22 -19.43
N ALA A 78 3.43 0.57 -19.76
CA ALA A 78 4.59 -0.02 -19.09
C ALA A 78 4.62 0.29 -17.59
N GLY A 79 4.18 1.48 -17.19
CA GLY A 79 4.07 1.86 -15.79
C GLY A 79 3.01 1.07 -15.03
N LEU A 80 1.86 0.78 -15.66
CA LEU A 80 0.82 -0.07 -15.09
C LEU A 80 1.32 -1.50 -14.88
N GLU A 81 1.94 -2.10 -15.90
CA GLU A 81 2.51 -3.44 -15.81
C GLU A 81 3.52 -3.54 -14.67
N PHE A 82 4.36 -2.52 -14.51
CA PHE A 82 5.34 -2.50 -13.43
C PHE A 82 4.69 -2.35 -12.05
N VAL A 83 3.64 -1.54 -11.90
CA VAL A 83 2.90 -1.43 -10.64
C VAL A 83 2.20 -2.75 -10.29
N GLU A 84 1.60 -3.41 -11.27
CA GLU A 84 0.97 -4.72 -11.10
C GLU A 84 2.00 -5.77 -10.64
N GLU A 85 3.16 -5.82 -11.29
CA GLU A 85 4.25 -6.75 -10.98
C GLU A 85 4.72 -6.66 -9.51
N LEU A 86 4.83 -5.44 -8.98
CA LEU A 86 5.33 -5.21 -7.62
C LEU A 86 4.32 -5.59 -6.52
N ARG A 87 3.04 -5.77 -6.88
CA ARG A 87 1.95 -6.24 -6.00
C ARG A 87 1.85 -5.45 -4.70
N PHE A 88 1.63 -4.14 -4.78
CA PHE A 88 1.45 -3.33 -3.58
C PHE A 88 0.13 -3.66 -2.89
N ALA A 89 0.14 -3.74 -1.55
CA ALA A 89 -1.09 -3.94 -0.77
C ALA A 89 -1.91 -2.66 -0.62
N HIS A 90 -1.29 -1.52 -0.92
CA HIS A 90 -1.93 -0.21 -0.99
C HIS A 90 -1.03 0.77 -1.74
N ALA A 91 -1.62 1.67 -2.52
CA ALA A 91 -0.92 2.81 -3.08
C ALA A 91 -1.74 4.10 -2.93
N HIS A 92 -1.14 5.15 -2.39
CA HIS A 92 -1.74 6.48 -2.48
C HIS A 92 -1.50 7.05 -3.87
N ILE A 93 -2.59 7.29 -4.60
CA ILE A 93 -2.53 7.83 -5.96
C ILE A 93 -2.87 9.31 -5.93
N PHE A 94 -1.88 10.15 -6.22
CA PHE A 94 -2.03 11.58 -6.33
C PHE A 94 -2.05 12.00 -7.82
N PRO A 95 -2.99 12.84 -8.25
CA PRO A 95 -2.88 13.46 -9.56
C PRO A 95 -1.69 14.44 -9.56
N PHE A 96 -0.92 14.48 -10.65
CA PHE A 96 0.09 15.52 -10.82
C PHE A 96 -0.54 16.92 -10.72
N SER A 97 0.07 17.76 -9.88
CA SER A 97 -0.32 19.16 -9.71
C SER A 97 0.94 20.02 -9.76
N ALA A 98 1.03 20.86 -10.79
CA ALA A 98 2.16 21.77 -10.96
C ALA A 98 2.13 22.83 -9.84
N ARG A 99 3.26 22.99 -9.14
CA ARG A 99 3.43 24.02 -8.12
C ARG A 99 4.45 25.06 -8.58
N THR A 100 4.09 26.33 -8.51
CA THR A 100 4.97 27.45 -8.84
C THR A 100 6.31 27.32 -8.13
N GLY A 101 7.41 27.50 -8.86
CA GLY A 101 8.77 27.38 -8.32
C GLY A 101 9.39 25.97 -8.38
N THR A 102 8.63 24.93 -8.75
CA THR A 102 9.20 23.58 -8.94
C THR A 102 9.75 23.38 -10.35
N ALA A 103 10.75 22.52 -10.51
CA ALA A 103 11.22 22.08 -11.83
C ALA A 103 10.08 21.48 -12.66
N ALA A 104 9.16 20.79 -11.98
CA ALA A 104 8.00 20.16 -12.61
C ALA A 104 7.01 21.16 -13.23
N ALA A 105 6.96 22.41 -12.74
CA ALA A 105 6.11 23.45 -13.33
C ALA A 105 6.57 23.91 -14.72
N ARG A 106 7.80 23.56 -15.13
CA ARG A 106 8.34 23.91 -16.45
C ARG A 106 7.97 22.91 -17.54
N PHE A 107 7.41 21.76 -17.20
CA PHE A 107 6.95 20.80 -18.20
C PHE A 107 5.62 21.28 -18.79
N GLY A 108 5.65 21.68 -20.07
CA GLY A 108 4.51 22.30 -20.76
C GLY A 108 3.44 21.35 -21.28
N GLU A 109 3.75 20.05 -21.44
CA GLU A 109 2.83 19.07 -22.02
C GLU A 109 1.86 18.52 -20.98
N GLN A 110 0.72 19.20 -20.82
CA GLN A 110 -0.34 18.71 -19.95
C GLN A 110 -1.19 17.67 -20.66
N VAL A 111 -1.36 16.51 -20.01
CA VAL A 111 -2.27 15.48 -20.49
C VAL A 111 -3.73 15.97 -20.39
N PRO A 112 -4.57 15.78 -21.43
CA PRO A 112 -5.99 16.14 -21.39
C PRO A 112 -6.74 15.57 -20.19
N THR A 113 -7.66 16.34 -19.61
CA THR A 113 -8.40 15.97 -18.38
C THR A 113 -9.14 14.64 -18.51
N ALA A 114 -9.73 14.35 -19.67
CA ALA A 114 -10.42 13.07 -19.91
C ALA A 114 -9.45 11.88 -19.80
N ILE A 115 -8.25 11.99 -20.38
CA ILE A 115 -7.21 10.96 -20.30
C ILE A 115 -6.71 10.83 -18.86
N LYS A 116 -6.53 11.95 -18.13
CA LYS A 116 -6.16 11.93 -16.71
C LYS A 116 -7.15 11.11 -15.87
N LYS A 117 -8.45 11.32 -16.06
CA LYS A 117 -9.50 10.58 -15.34
C LYS A 117 -9.49 9.09 -15.69
N ALA A 118 -9.38 8.75 -16.98
CA ALA A 118 -9.36 7.37 -17.44
C ALA A 118 -8.16 6.60 -16.88
N ARG A 119 -6.95 7.16 -17.00
CA ARG A 119 -5.71 6.55 -16.52
C ARG A 119 -5.65 6.45 -14.99
N ALA A 120 -6.12 7.47 -14.27
CA ALA A 120 -6.23 7.39 -12.82
C ALA A 120 -7.18 6.26 -12.37
N GLN A 121 -8.27 6.04 -13.09
CA GLN A 121 -9.17 4.92 -12.81
C GLN A 121 -8.50 3.58 -13.10
N GLN A 122 -7.79 3.44 -14.22
CA GLN A 122 -7.06 2.21 -14.55
C GLN A 122 -5.99 1.88 -13.50
N LEU A 123 -5.21 2.88 -13.07
CA LEU A 123 -4.21 2.70 -12.02
C LEU A 123 -4.84 2.27 -10.69
N ARG A 124 -5.97 2.89 -10.31
CA ARG A 124 -6.73 2.47 -9.11
C ARG A 124 -7.21 1.03 -9.22
N THR A 125 -7.71 0.62 -10.38
CA THR A 125 -8.17 -0.76 -10.60
C THR A 125 -7.02 -1.76 -10.42
N VAL A 126 -5.85 -1.51 -11.00
CA VAL A 126 -4.67 -2.38 -10.85
C VAL A 126 -4.19 -2.45 -9.39
N VAL A 127 -4.14 -1.30 -8.71
CA VAL A 127 -3.77 -1.25 -7.29
C VAL A 127 -4.81 -1.99 -6.44
N GLU A 128 -6.11 -1.85 -6.72
CA GLU A 128 -7.14 -2.58 -5.99
C GLU A 128 -7.00 -4.10 -6.19
N GLN A 129 -6.80 -4.56 -7.42
CA GLN A 129 -6.59 -5.97 -7.73
C GLN A 129 -5.39 -6.56 -6.97
N THR A 130 -4.24 -5.86 -7.01
CA THR A 130 -3.05 -6.30 -6.27
C THR A 130 -3.25 -6.20 -4.76
N SER A 131 -3.97 -5.19 -4.27
CA SER A 131 -4.28 -5.05 -2.85
C SER A 131 -5.18 -6.17 -2.33
N GLN A 132 -6.20 -6.56 -3.10
CA GLN A 132 -7.05 -7.73 -2.81
C GLN A 132 -6.23 -9.02 -2.77
N ALA A 133 -5.35 -9.23 -3.76
CA ALA A 133 -4.48 -10.40 -3.80
C ALA A 133 -3.47 -10.43 -2.63
N GLU A 134 -2.96 -9.28 -2.19
CA GLU A 134 -2.06 -9.23 -1.04
C GLU A 134 -2.81 -9.50 0.27
N ARG A 135 -4.02 -8.95 0.46
CA ARG A 135 -4.85 -9.25 1.63
C ARG A 135 -5.25 -10.72 1.71
N SER A 136 -5.57 -11.34 0.57
CA SER A 136 -6.07 -12.71 0.53
C SER A 136 -5.05 -13.75 1.01
N ARG A 137 -3.75 -13.44 0.88
CA ARG A 137 -2.65 -14.28 1.41
C ARG A 137 -2.76 -14.56 2.90
N PHE A 138 -3.35 -13.63 3.66
CA PHE A 138 -3.41 -13.68 5.11
C PHE A 138 -4.77 -14.21 5.64
N LEU A 139 -5.69 -14.58 4.75
CA LEU A 139 -6.95 -15.17 5.20
C LEU A 139 -6.69 -16.48 5.93
N GLN A 140 -7.49 -16.70 6.97
CA GLN A 140 -7.42 -17.81 7.93
C GLN A 140 -6.22 -17.79 8.88
N GLU A 141 -5.29 -16.86 8.72
CA GLU A 141 -4.22 -16.65 9.70
C GLU A 141 -4.74 -15.96 10.97
N VAL A 142 -4.03 -16.18 12.07
CA VAL A 142 -4.22 -15.43 13.31
C VAL A 142 -3.09 -14.42 13.42
N ARG A 143 -3.45 -13.13 13.46
CA ARG A 143 -2.48 -12.02 13.49
C ARG A 143 -2.71 -11.16 14.73
N PRO A 144 -1.65 -10.58 15.32
CA PRO A 144 -1.81 -9.57 16.36
C PRO A 144 -2.39 -8.29 15.74
N VAL A 145 -3.41 -7.72 16.38
CA VAL A 145 -4.10 -6.51 15.92
C VAL A 145 -4.04 -5.45 17.00
N LEU A 146 -3.50 -4.28 16.66
CA LEU A 146 -3.66 -3.07 17.45
C LEU A 146 -5.03 -2.44 17.12
N TRP A 147 -5.88 -2.30 18.12
CA TRP A 147 -7.20 -1.70 17.96
C TRP A 147 -7.19 -0.20 18.24
N GLU A 148 -7.82 0.57 17.36
CA GLU A 148 -7.83 2.03 17.37
C GLU A 148 -9.25 2.57 17.58
N GLY A 149 -9.37 3.74 18.22
CA GLY A 149 -10.67 4.36 18.54
C GLY A 149 -11.41 3.67 19.68
N GLU A 150 -12.67 4.07 19.93
CA GLU A 150 -13.47 3.63 21.09
C GLU A 150 -14.40 2.42 20.79
N GLY A 151 -14.34 1.89 19.57
CA GLY A 151 -15.31 0.93 19.05
C GLY A 151 -16.68 1.57 18.80
N GLN A 152 -17.33 1.21 17.70
CA GLN A 152 -18.65 1.74 17.34
C GLN A 152 -19.74 0.79 17.87
N PRO A 153 -20.65 1.23 18.76
CA PRO A 153 -21.79 0.41 19.17
C PRO A 153 -22.61 -0.07 17.97
N LEU A 154 -23.01 -1.34 17.96
CA LEU A 154 -23.87 -1.86 16.91
C LEU A 154 -25.30 -1.33 17.07
N THR A 155 -25.98 -1.11 15.95
CA THR A 155 -27.39 -0.65 15.93
C THR A 155 -28.36 -1.76 16.27
N ASP A 156 -28.03 -3.01 15.89
CA ASP A 156 -28.95 -4.15 15.89
C ASP A 156 -28.40 -5.36 16.68
N GLY A 157 -27.82 -5.14 17.86
CA GLY A 157 -27.34 -6.22 18.71
C GLY A 157 -26.36 -5.77 19.80
N PRO A 158 -25.93 -6.70 20.67
CA PRO A 158 -24.88 -6.44 21.64
C PRO A 158 -23.52 -6.24 20.95
N GLY A 159 -22.61 -5.53 21.62
CA GLY A 159 -21.22 -5.38 21.21
C GLY A 159 -20.90 -4.12 20.41
N ARG A 160 -19.62 -4.03 20.02
CA ARG A 160 -19.04 -2.91 19.29
C ARG A 160 -18.26 -3.41 18.09
N LEU A 161 -18.38 -2.70 16.97
CA LEU A 161 -17.50 -2.85 15.81
C LEU A 161 -16.18 -2.14 16.12
N TRP A 162 -15.11 -2.92 16.18
CA TRP A 162 -13.75 -2.45 16.35
C TRP A 162 -13.02 -2.41 15.01
N ARG A 163 -12.11 -1.45 14.88
CA ARG A 163 -11.23 -1.30 13.73
C ARG A 163 -9.79 -1.24 14.22
N GLY A 164 -8.88 -1.83 13.46
CA GLY A 164 -7.49 -1.91 13.87
C GLY A 164 -6.55 -2.20 12.70
N LEU A 165 -5.28 -2.32 13.06
CA LEU A 165 -4.20 -2.66 12.15
C LEU A 165 -3.49 -3.91 12.66
N THR A 166 -3.28 -4.85 11.76
CA THR A 166 -2.34 -5.95 11.99
C THR A 166 -0.91 -5.44 12.06
N ASP A 167 0.01 -6.27 12.54
CA ASP A 167 1.45 -6.00 12.53
C ASP A 167 2.04 -5.70 11.15
N ASN A 168 1.44 -6.17 10.04
CA ASN A 168 1.81 -5.79 8.67
C ASN A 168 0.90 -4.70 8.07
N TYR A 169 0.24 -3.89 8.92
CA TYR A 169 -0.57 -2.72 8.53
C TYR A 169 -1.79 -3.03 7.66
N LEU A 170 -2.26 -4.28 7.62
CA LEU A 170 -3.56 -4.59 7.03
C LEU A 170 -4.67 -4.11 7.97
N ARG A 171 -5.62 -3.37 7.40
CA ARG A 171 -6.80 -2.89 8.12
C ARG A 171 -7.74 -4.04 8.39
N VAL A 172 -8.21 -4.13 9.63
CA VAL A 172 -9.15 -5.16 10.04
C VAL A 172 -10.35 -4.56 10.75
N MET A 173 -11.41 -5.35 10.83
CA MET A 173 -12.54 -5.09 11.71
C MET A 173 -13.07 -6.37 12.33
N ALA A 174 -13.59 -6.26 13.55
CA ALA A 174 -14.24 -7.36 14.25
C ALA A 174 -15.28 -6.83 15.23
N ILE A 175 -16.23 -7.68 15.58
CA ILE A 175 -17.22 -7.39 16.62
C ILE A 175 -16.75 -8.02 17.92
N ALA A 176 -16.75 -7.26 19.00
CA ALA A 176 -16.50 -7.75 20.36
C ALA A 176 -17.60 -7.28 21.31
N GLU A 177 -18.03 -8.17 22.19
CA GLU A 177 -19.00 -7.90 23.25
C GLU A 177 -18.28 -7.71 24.58
N ASP A 178 -18.72 -6.71 25.37
CA ASP A 178 -18.30 -6.47 26.75
C ASP A 178 -16.77 -6.39 27.00
N VAL A 179 -16.01 -6.00 25.99
CA VAL A 179 -14.56 -5.79 26.09
C VAL A 179 -14.17 -4.45 25.45
N ASP A 180 -13.33 -3.71 26.17
CA ASP A 180 -12.68 -2.51 25.65
C ASP A 180 -11.34 -2.92 25.03
N LEU A 181 -11.26 -2.87 23.70
CA LEU A 181 -10.04 -3.19 22.95
C LEU A 181 -9.16 -1.95 22.73
N HIS A 182 -9.59 -0.76 23.13
CA HIS A 182 -8.87 0.47 22.83
C HIS A 182 -7.40 0.38 23.26
N ASN A 183 -6.49 0.62 22.32
CA ASN A 183 -5.05 0.60 22.56
C ASN A 183 -4.53 -0.75 23.11
N GLN A 184 -5.21 -1.84 22.78
CA GLN A 184 -4.77 -3.20 23.06
C GLN A 184 -4.32 -3.92 21.80
N ILE A 185 -3.38 -4.85 21.98
CA ILE A 185 -2.96 -5.78 20.93
C ILE A 185 -3.52 -7.16 21.27
N THR A 186 -4.45 -7.67 20.46
CA THR A 186 -5.04 -9.00 20.67
C THR A 186 -4.92 -9.83 19.40
N PRO A 187 -4.86 -11.17 19.50
CA PRO A 187 -4.95 -12.02 18.32
C PRO A 187 -6.35 -11.88 17.68
N LEU A 188 -6.38 -11.92 16.35
CA LEU A 188 -7.60 -11.97 15.56
C LEU A 188 -7.41 -12.98 14.43
N ARG A 189 -8.38 -13.89 14.23
CA ARG A 189 -8.43 -14.72 13.03
C ARG A 189 -9.01 -13.90 11.88
N LEU A 190 -8.25 -13.78 10.80
CA LEU A 190 -8.65 -13.08 9.59
C LEU A 190 -9.56 -14.01 8.76
N THR A 191 -10.80 -13.62 8.46
CA THR A 191 -11.78 -14.56 7.87
C THR A 191 -12.21 -14.19 6.46
N GLN A 192 -12.51 -12.92 6.21
CA GLN A 192 -13.07 -12.46 4.94
C GLN A 192 -12.60 -11.05 4.59
N ILE A 193 -12.44 -10.77 3.30
CA ILE A 193 -12.18 -9.40 2.82
C ILE A 193 -13.50 -8.69 2.54
N GLU A 194 -13.65 -7.48 3.07
CA GLU A 194 -14.79 -6.60 2.84
C GLU A 194 -14.28 -5.23 2.37
N GLY A 195 -14.31 -4.99 1.06
CA GLY A 195 -13.70 -3.78 0.49
C GLY A 195 -12.21 -3.72 0.76
N ASP A 196 -11.73 -2.66 1.42
CA ASP A 196 -10.32 -2.44 1.72
C ASP A 196 -9.87 -2.97 3.10
N VAL A 197 -10.78 -3.63 3.83
CA VAL A 197 -10.54 -4.17 5.18
C VAL A 197 -10.75 -5.68 5.24
N ILE A 198 -10.16 -6.32 6.24
CA ILE A 198 -10.35 -7.75 6.51
C ILE A 198 -11.24 -7.90 7.76
N ALA A 199 -12.41 -8.50 7.61
CA ALA A 199 -13.22 -8.93 8.73
C ALA A 199 -12.54 -10.10 9.46
N GLY A 200 -12.65 -10.12 10.77
CA GLY A 200 -12.08 -11.17 11.61
C GLY A 200 -12.95 -11.55 12.78
N GLN A 201 -12.54 -12.63 13.45
CA GLN A 201 -13.21 -13.22 14.60
C GLN A 201 -12.19 -13.53 15.70
N PHE A 202 -12.59 -13.33 16.95
CA PHE A 202 -11.80 -13.65 18.15
C PHE A 202 -11.80 -15.15 18.42
#